data_AF-A0A7J8XU59-F1
#
_entry.id   AF-A0A7J8XU59-F1
#
_cell.length_a   1.000
_cell.length_b   1.000
_cell.length_c   1.000
_cell.angle_alpha   90.00
_cell.angle_beta   90.00
_cell.angle_gamma   90.00
#
_symmetry.space_group_name_H-M   'P 1'
#
loop_
_entity.id
_entity.type
_entity.pdbx_description
1 polymer ?
#
loop_
_entity_poly.entity_id
_entity_poly.type
_entity_poly.pdbx_seq_one_letter_code
_entity_poly.pdbx_strand_id
1 'polypeptide(L)'
;NILVLECVCDAWFPLSVLDNKSSLQVVHKHGPCSQLYHHDKANIPTHAEILLQDVARVKSIHSKLAKSLGSTKVDQTDAANIPAKDGSVVGSGNYVVTVGLGTPKKDLTLIFDTGSDITWTQCQPCVGTCYKQQDPVFAPSLSSTYSNISCRSTTCNSLASATGNTPGCSSSACVYGIQYGDSSFSVGIFAKEKLTLTSTDVFDDFLFGCGQNNQGLFGGAAGLIGLGRDKLSLPSQTASKYKKYFSYCLPSSASSTGFLSFGYGGVSKFVKFTTLTTLSQGASFYGIDIVGISVGGKKLPISASVFTAGGAIIDSGTVITRLPPTAYTALSSEFRKLMSRYPKAQPISILDTCYDFTKFSSVSVPKISIFFSGGVEVPIAAKGILYVNTISQVCLAFAGNTDDTEVGIFGNTQQKTLQVVYDGVGGKLGFATGGCT
;
A
#
# COMPACT_ATOMS: atom_id res chain seq x y z
N ASN A 1 -4.41 -25.58 -21.11
CA ASN A 1 -3.27 -24.66 -20.99
C ASN A 1 -2.30 -25.25 -19.99
N ILE A 2 -1.08 -25.59 -20.44
CA ILE A 2 -0.01 -26.04 -19.54
C ILE A 2 0.57 -24.80 -18.85
N LEU A 3 0.82 -24.88 -17.54
CA LEU A 3 1.38 -23.79 -16.77
C LEU A 3 2.92 -23.88 -16.83
N VAL A 4 3.49 -23.35 -17.92
CA VAL A 4 4.94 -23.25 -18.08
C VAL A 4 5.45 -22.20 -17.10
N LEU A 5 6.30 -22.62 -16.15
CA LEU A 5 6.94 -21.74 -15.17
C LEU A 5 8.22 -21.11 -15.75
N GLU A 6 8.05 -20.35 -16.83
CA GLU A 6 9.08 -19.40 -17.23
C GLU A 6 9.14 -18.25 -16.22
N CYS A 7 10.28 -18.10 -15.55
CA CYS A 7 10.54 -17.01 -14.60
C CYS A 7 10.96 -15.73 -15.33
N VAL A 8 10.30 -15.44 -16.45
CA VAL A 8 10.51 -14.28 -17.31
C VAL A 8 9.54 -13.18 -16.88
N CYS A 9 9.94 -11.92 -17.06
CA CYS A 9 9.01 -10.79 -16.92
C CYS A 9 8.20 -10.65 -18.22
N ASP A 10 6.89 -10.87 -18.16
CA ASP A 10 5.95 -10.67 -19.26
C ASP A 10 5.81 -9.17 -19.52
N ALA A 11 6.70 -8.62 -20.35
CA ALA A 11 6.75 -7.22 -20.76
C ALA A 11 5.62 -6.82 -21.74
N TRP A 12 4.40 -7.36 -21.53
CA TRP A 12 3.18 -6.96 -22.24
C TRP A 12 2.65 -5.61 -21.75
N PHE A 13 3.48 -4.57 -21.88
CA PHE A 13 3.08 -3.19 -21.65
C PHE A 13 2.20 -2.69 -22.80
N PRO A 14 1.03 -2.09 -22.52
CA PRO A 14 0.42 -1.16 -23.45
C PRO A 14 1.35 0.05 -23.57
N LEU A 15 2.05 0.17 -24.71
CA LEU A 15 2.96 1.29 -25.00
C LEU A 15 2.32 2.65 -24.74
N SER A 16 1.02 2.78 -24.99
CA SER A 16 0.18 3.95 -24.73
C SER A 16 0.13 4.45 -23.28
N VAL A 17 0.57 3.67 -22.29
CA VAL A 17 0.63 4.10 -20.88
C VAL A 17 2.03 4.63 -20.50
N LEU A 18 3.09 4.16 -21.16
CA LEU A 18 4.46 4.68 -20.99
C LEU A 18 4.75 5.89 -21.89
N ASP A 19 4.03 6.04 -23.00
CA ASP A 19 4.06 7.24 -23.86
C ASP A 19 3.47 8.49 -23.13
N ASN A 20 2.73 8.26 -22.05
CA ASN A 20 2.31 9.31 -21.11
C ASN A 20 3.47 9.70 -20.19
N LYS A 21 4.00 10.91 -20.38
CA LYS A 21 5.25 11.44 -19.77
C LYS A 21 5.28 11.56 -18.23
N SER A 22 4.21 11.17 -17.53
CA SER A 22 4.08 11.24 -16.07
C SER A 22 3.77 9.87 -15.44
N SER A 23 4.13 8.77 -16.13
CA SER A 23 3.94 7.38 -15.69
C SER A 23 5.22 6.73 -15.15
N LEU A 24 5.11 6.04 -14.01
CA LEU A 24 6.08 5.10 -13.44
C LEU A 24 5.64 3.66 -13.70
N GLN A 25 6.62 2.75 -13.80
CA GLN A 25 6.41 1.31 -13.83
C GLN A 25 6.17 0.79 -12.40
N VAL A 26 5.12 -0.02 -12.20
CA VAL A 26 4.85 -0.73 -10.93
C VAL A 26 5.12 -2.22 -11.12
N VAL A 27 5.94 -2.80 -10.25
CA VAL A 27 6.27 -4.24 -10.28
C VAL A 27 6.09 -4.87 -8.90
N HIS A 28 5.83 -6.17 -8.87
CA HIS A 28 5.73 -6.92 -7.61
C HIS A 28 7.13 -7.11 -7.01
N LYS A 29 7.35 -6.66 -5.77
CA LYS A 29 8.63 -6.63 -5.04
C LYS A 29 9.43 -7.94 -5.17
N HIS A 30 8.74 -9.08 -5.05
CA HIS A 30 9.30 -10.43 -5.06
C HIS A 30 9.10 -11.19 -6.39
N GLY A 31 8.77 -10.50 -7.49
CA GLY A 31 8.56 -11.10 -8.82
C GLY A 31 9.70 -10.85 -9.81
N PRO A 32 9.85 -11.63 -10.90
CA PRO A 32 10.97 -11.51 -11.84
C PRO A 32 11.01 -10.18 -12.62
N CYS A 33 9.96 -9.35 -12.58
CA CYS A 33 10.00 -7.97 -13.08
C CYS A 33 10.68 -6.97 -12.13
N SER A 34 10.99 -7.36 -10.89
CA SER A 34 11.62 -6.51 -9.87
C SER A 34 13.12 -6.69 -9.85
N GLN A 35 13.89 -5.60 -9.96
CA GLN A 35 15.35 -5.63 -9.79
C GLN A 35 15.79 -6.18 -8.42
N LEU A 36 14.91 -6.16 -7.41
CA LEU A 36 15.17 -6.72 -6.09
C LEU A 36 15.16 -8.26 -6.09
N TYR A 37 14.40 -8.89 -6.99
CA TYR A 37 14.21 -10.34 -7.06
C TYR A 37 15.53 -11.12 -7.24
N HIS A 38 16.45 -10.60 -8.05
CA HIS A 38 17.70 -11.30 -8.36
C HIS A 38 18.66 -11.42 -7.17
N HIS A 39 18.57 -10.51 -6.19
CA HIS A 39 19.46 -10.49 -5.03
C HIS A 39 18.79 -10.95 -3.72
N ASP A 40 17.47 -10.76 -3.57
CA ASP A 40 16.70 -11.22 -2.40
C ASP A 40 15.99 -12.57 -2.61
N LYS A 41 16.28 -13.32 -3.69
CA LYS A 41 15.60 -14.60 -3.99
C LYS A 41 15.61 -15.61 -2.83
N ALA A 42 16.66 -15.61 -2.01
CA ALA A 42 16.77 -16.47 -0.82
C ALA A 42 15.97 -15.96 0.40
N ASN A 43 15.54 -14.69 0.39
CA ASN A 43 14.87 -13.97 1.48
C ASN A 43 13.40 -13.65 1.14
N ILE A 44 12.81 -14.30 0.13
CA ILE A 44 11.39 -14.09 -0.21
C ILE A 44 10.54 -14.69 0.94
N PRO A 45 9.72 -13.88 1.64
CA PRO A 45 8.91 -14.38 2.75
C PRO A 45 7.85 -15.36 2.25
N THR A 46 7.53 -16.35 3.06
CA THR A 46 6.44 -17.30 2.78
C THR A 46 5.08 -16.58 2.76
N HIS A 47 4.10 -17.20 2.11
CA HIS A 47 2.72 -16.73 2.13
C HIS A 47 2.15 -16.55 3.54
N ALA A 48 2.56 -17.38 4.50
CA ALA A 48 2.17 -17.24 5.90
C ALA A 48 2.76 -15.99 6.55
N GLU A 49 4.05 -15.72 6.32
CA GLU A 49 4.72 -14.51 6.83
C GLU A 49 4.14 -13.24 6.20
N ILE A 50 3.89 -13.22 4.89
CA ILE A 50 3.23 -12.10 4.19
C ILE A 50 1.85 -11.79 4.83
N LEU A 51 1.09 -12.82 5.21
CA LEU A 51 -0.20 -12.65 5.87
C LEU A 51 -0.08 -12.24 7.35
N LEU A 52 0.96 -12.66 8.08
CA LEU A 52 1.24 -12.18 9.44
C LEU A 52 1.66 -10.71 9.45
N GLN A 53 2.50 -10.31 8.50
CA GLN A 53 2.86 -8.91 8.24
C GLN A 53 1.60 -8.07 7.91
N ASP A 54 0.68 -8.62 7.12
CA ASP A 54 -0.58 -7.96 6.77
C ASP A 54 -1.49 -7.72 7.99
N VAL A 55 -1.73 -8.74 8.84
CA VAL A 55 -2.46 -8.61 10.12
C VAL A 55 -1.94 -7.45 10.96
N ALA A 56 -0.64 -7.35 11.05
CA ALA A 56 0.02 -6.44 11.95
C ALA A 56 0.02 -4.99 11.39
N ARG A 57 0.08 -4.79 10.06
CA ARG A 57 -0.23 -3.48 9.45
C ARG A 57 -1.67 -3.03 9.71
N VAL A 58 -2.65 -3.94 9.61
CA VAL A 58 -4.05 -3.63 9.93
C VAL A 58 -4.20 -3.12 11.37
N LYS A 59 -3.57 -3.80 12.35
CA LYS A 59 -3.53 -3.34 13.75
C LYS A 59 -2.90 -1.94 13.92
N SER A 60 -1.86 -1.61 13.16
CA SER A 60 -1.26 -0.27 13.17
C SER A 60 -2.23 0.80 12.67
N ILE A 61 -2.97 0.52 11.59
CA ILE A 61 -4.01 1.42 11.04
C ILE A 61 -5.14 1.62 12.05
N HIS A 62 -5.62 0.54 12.67
CA HIS A 62 -6.65 0.58 13.72
C HIS A 62 -6.19 1.43 14.92
N SER A 63 -4.97 1.22 15.40
CA SER A 63 -4.37 2.00 16.50
C SER A 63 -4.24 3.50 16.17
N LYS A 64 -3.80 3.85 14.95
CA LYS A 64 -3.68 5.24 14.50
C LYS A 64 -5.04 5.95 14.46
N LEU A 65 -6.09 5.27 13.99
CA LEU A 65 -7.44 5.81 13.95
C LEU A 65 -8.08 5.92 15.35
N ALA A 66 -7.91 4.92 16.22
CA ALA A 66 -8.40 4.97 17.61
C ALA A 66 -7.80 6.14 18.41
N LYS A 67 -6.50 6.43 18.22
CA LYS A 67 -5.81 7.61 18.77
C LYS A 67 -6.40 8.92 18.22
N SER A 68 -6.62 9.01 16.91
CA SER A 68 -7.22 10.19 16.25
C SER A 68 -8.67 10.46 16.68
N LEU A 69 -9.40 9.42 17.11
CA LEU A 69 -10.76 9.51 17.67
C LEU A 69 -10.81 9.79 19.18
N GLY A 70 -9.66 9.98 19.84
CA GLY A 70 -9.58 10.31 21.28
C GLY A 70 -9.94 9.15 22.22
N SER A 71 -9.95 7.91 21.73
CA SER A 71 -10.35 6.73 22.52
C SER A 71 -9.19 6.21 23.40
N THR A 72 -8.91 6.93 24.48
CA THR A 72 -7.81 6.60 25.40
C THR A 72 -8.18 5.54 26.43
N LYS A 73 -7.69 4.31 26.23
CA LYS A 73 -7.52 3.28 27.27
C LYS A 73 -6.16 2.58 27.14
N VAL A 74 -5.08 3.34 27.29
CA VAL A 74 -3.72 2.84 27.56
C VAL A 74 -3.07 3.81 28.55
N ASP A 75 -2.41 3.29 29.58
CA ASP A 75 -1.77 4.12 30.60
C ASP A 75 -0.62 4.97 30.02
N GLN A 76 -0.47 6.19 30.54
CA GLN A 76 0.63 7.07 30.21
C GLN A 76 1.86 6.70 31.04
N THR A 77 2.98 6.42 30.37
CA THR A 77 4.32 6.58 30.97
C THR A 77 5.08 7.65 30.20
N ASP A 78 5.63 8.59 30.95
CA ASP A 78 6.23 9.82 30.44
C ASP A 78 7.72 9.67 30.09
N ALA A 79 8.28 10.74 29.53
CA ALA A 79 9.70 10.98 29.22
C ALA A 79 10.28 10.38 27.92
N ALA A 80 11.30 11.09 27.42
CA ALA A 80 11.82 10.95 26.06
C ALA A 80 12.71 9.72 25.84
N ASN A 81 12.09 8.62 25.41
CA ASN A 81 12.70 7.62 24.54
C ASN A 81 11.66 7.21 23.48
N ILE A 82 12.06 7.05 22.21
CA ILE A 82 11.21 6.34 21.24
C ILE A 82 11.15 4.88 21.73
N PRO A 83 9.98 4.31 22.06
CA PRO A 83 9.93 2.99 22.68
C PRO A 83 10.34 1.89 21.68
N ALA A 84 11.62 1.50 21.75
CA ALA A 84 12.18 0.36 21.01
C ALA A 84 11.74 -0.98 21.65
N LYS A 85 10.42 -1.13 21.86
CA LYS A 85 9.71 -2.28 22.43
C LYS A 85 8.20 -2.10 22.31
N ASP A 86 7.69 -2.01 21.08
CA ASP A 86 6.34 -2.51 20.78
C ASP A 86 6.19 -2.82 19.29
N GLY A 87 5.44 -3.88 18.97
CA GLY A 87 5.53 -4.48 17.64
C GLY A 87 4.97 -3.61 16.50
N SER A 88 5.82 -3.18 15.54
CA SER A 88 5.62 -2.25 14.39
C SER A 88 6.04 -2.54 12.84
N VAL A 89 5.66 -3.62 12.10
CA VAL A 89 5.81 -3.93 10.61
C VAL A 89 5.42 -2.87 9.60
N VAL A 90 6.25 -2.74 8.56
CA VAL A 90 5.75 -2.59 7.20
C VAL A 90 5.07 -3.89 6.73
N GLY A 91 3.74 -3.89 6.69
CA GLY A 91 3.00 -5.04 6.18
C GLY A 91 3.25 -5.24 4.69
N SER A 92 3.78 -6.39 4.29
CA SER A 92 3.96 -6.88 2.91
C SER A 92 4.84 -6.05 1.97
N GLY A 93 4.51 -4.78 1.74
CA GLY A 93 5.17 -3.90 0.77
C GLY A 93 5.19 -4.50 -0.65
N ASN A 94 4.12 -5.19 -1.06
CA ASN A 94 4.09 -6.07 -2.25
C ASN A 94 4.53 -5.42 -3.56
N TYR A 95 4.49 -4.10 -3.69
CA TYR A 95 4.70 -3.38 -4.93
C TYR A 95 5.74 -2.27 -4.78
N VAL A 96 6.56 -2.07 -5.81
CA VAL A 96 7.63 -1.07 -5.85
C VAL A 96 7.61 -0.27 -7.14
N VAL A 97 8.17 0.93 -7.08
CA VAL A 97 8.45 1.83 -8.22
C VAL A 97 9.88 2.36 -8.10
N THR A 98 10.52 2.71 -9.21
CA THR A 98 11.86 3.31 -9.22
C THR A 98 11.77 4.81 -9.53
N VAL A 99 12.41 5.65 -8.71
CA VAL A 99 12.45 7.11 -8.87
C VAL A 99 13.88 7.63 -8.76
N GLY A 100 14.16 8.77 -9.39
CA GLY A 100 15.45 9.45 -9.27
C GLY A 100 15.51 10.43 -8.11
N LEU A 101 16.65 10.50 -7.41
CA LEU A 101 16.90 11.44 -6.32
C LEU A 101 18.33 12.02 -6.44
N GLY A 102 18.48 13.33 -6.20
CA GLY A 102 19.79 13.99 -6.08
C GLY A 102 20.37 14.63 -7.35
N THR A 103 21.44 15.40 -7.17
CA THR A 103 22.26 15.97 -8.25
C THR A 103 23.74 15.59 -8.03
N PRO A 104 24.31 14.59 -8.73
CA PRO A 104 23.73 13.84 -9.85
C PRO A 104 22.67 12.81 -9.42
N LYS A 105 21.69 12.58 -10.30
CA LYS A 105 20.58 11.63 -10.12
C LYS A 105 21.09 10.24 -9.72
N LYS A 106 20.48 9.66 -8.69
CA LYS A 106 20.54 8.25 -8.31
C LYS A 106 19.15 7.65 -8.42
N ASP A 107 19.01 6.54 -9.13
CA ASP A 107 17.75 5.79 -9.17
C ASP A 107 17.62 4.91 -7.91
N LEU A 108 16.44 4.92 -7.31
CA LEU A 108 16.11 4.27 -6.04
C LEU A 108 14.75 3.58 -6.17
N THR A 109 14.69 2.28 -5.86
CA THR A 109 13.45 1.50 -5.88
C THR A 109 12.78 1.54 -4.51
N LEU A 110 11.59 2.14 -4.45
CA LEU A 110 10.84 2.44 -3.23
C LEU A 110 9.52 1.63 -3.17
N ILE A 111 9.11 1.25 -1.97
CA ILE A 111 7.81 0.59 -1.71
C ILE A 111 6.65 1.57 -1.96
N PHE A 112 5.64 1.10 -2.69
CA PHE A 112 4.45 1.85 -3.09
C PHE A 112 3.36 1.84 -2.00
N ASP A 113 3.12 2.96 -1.30
CA ASP A 113 2.23 3.00 -0.14
C ASP A 113 1.25 4.20 -0.11
N THR A 114 -0.06 3.93 -0.28
CA THR A 114 -1.15 4.91 -0.12
C THR A 114 -1.61 5.15 1.31
N GLY A 115 -1.19 4.29 2.26
CA GLY A 115 -1.46 4.40 3.70
C GLY A 115 -0.32 5.07 4.49
N SER A 116 0.68 5.64 3.81
CA SER A 116 1.79 6.40 4.39
C SER A 116 1.92 7.77 3.70
N ASP A 117 2.21 8.82 4.47
CA ASP A 117 2.38 10.18 3.91
C ASP A 117 3.81 10.49 3.48
N ILE A 118 4.78 10.38 4.38
CA ILE A 118 6.16 10.80 4.09
C ILE A 118 6.89 9.80 3.17
N THR A 119 7.51 10.33 2.11
CA THR A 119 8.49 9.61 1.28
C THR A 119 9.85 9.63 1.96
N TRP A 120 10.56 8.50 2.00
CA TRP A 120 11.89 8.41 2.60
C TRP A 120 12.77 7.33 1.95
N THR A 121 14.09 7.48 2.10
CA THR A 121 15.11 6.51 1.68
C THR A 121 16.18 6.37 2.76
N GLN A 122 16.90 5.25 2.82
CA GLN A 122 18.09 5.17 3.65
C GLN A 122 19.18 6.11 3.13
N CYS A 123 19.95 6.67 4.07
CA CYS A 123 20.99 7.66 3.84
C CYS A 123 22.30 7.35 4.56
N GLN A 124 23.40 7.82 3.98
CA GLN A 124 24.73 7.86 4.62
C GLN A 124 24.93 9.15 5.42
N PRO A 125 25.74 9.13 6.49
CA PRO A 125 26.21 7.93 7.19
C PRO A 125 25.03 7.20 7.85
N CYS A 126 25.08 5.87 7.91
CA CYS A 126 24.23 5.13 8.83
C CYS A 126 24.76 5.36 10.25
N VAL A 127 23.93 5.88 11.15
CA VAL A 127 24.33 6.21 12.54
C VAL A 127 23.80 5.22 13.57
N GLY A 128 22.80 4.42 13.19
CA GLY A 128 22.30 3.29 13.96
C GLY A 128 22.50 1.98 13.20
N THR A 129 21.43 1.23 13.02
CA THR A 129 21.39 0.06 12.13
C THR A 129 20.72 0.45 10.82
N CYS A 130 21.22 -0.04 9.68
CA CYS A 130 20.56 0.10 8.39
C CYS A 130 20.47 -1.29 7.77
N TYR A 131 19.33 -1.62 7.19
CA TYR A 131 19.14 -2.90 6.50
C TYR A 131 19.86 -2.89 5.15
N LYS A 132 20.20 -4.07 4.61
CA LYS A 132 20.82 -4.17 3.30
C LYS A 132 19.76 -3.92 2.22
N GLN A 133 19.90 -2.79 1.52
CA GLN A 133 19.17 -2.51 0.27
C GLN A 133 19.97 -2.96 -0.97
N GLN A 134 19.31 -2.99 -2.13
CA GLN A 134 19.89 -3.32 -3.42
C GLN A 134 20.51 -2.12 -4.11
N ASP A 135 19.78 -1.00 -4.18
CA ASP A 135 20.29 0.24 -4.77
C ASP A 135 21.37 0.87 -3.89
N PRO A 136 22.27 1.72 -4.40
CA PRO A 136 23.22 2.45 -3.56
C PRO A 136 22.50 3.30 -2.49
N VAL A 137 22.90 3.15 -1.23
CA VAL A 137 22.39 3.99 -0.13
C VAL A 137 22.66 5.45 -0.46
N PHE A 138 21.65 6.32 -0.33
CA PHE A 138 21.77 7.71 -0.75
C PHE A 138 22.85 8.45 0.07
N ALA A 139 23.65 9.28 -0.58
CA ALA A 139 24.78 9.98 0.05
C ALA A 139 24.58 11.50 -0.06
N PRO A 140 24.00 12.15 0.97
CA PRO A 140 23.76 13.60 1.00
C PRO A 140 24.98 14.46 0.66
N SER A 141 26.17 14.07 1.14
CA SER A 141 27.44 14.74 0.88
C SER A 141 27.92 14.68 -0.58
N LEU A 142 27.29 13.85 -1.42
CA LEU A 142 27.58 13.72 -2.85
C LEU A 142 26.51 14.36 -3.75
N SER A 143 25.49 15.01 -3.17
CA SER A 143 24.43 15.70 -3.91
C SER A 143 24.51 17.21 -3.73
N SER A 144 24.63 17.95 -4.83
CA SER A 144 24.73 19.42 -4.80
C SER A 144 23.38 20.14 -4.57
N THR A 145 22.27 19.39 -4.48
CA THR A 145 20.91 19.92 -4.21
C THR A 145 20.31 19.45 -2.87
N TYR A 146 21.07 18.70 -2.08
CA TYR A 146 20.62 18.28 -0.74
C TYR A 146 20.62 19.46 0.25
N SER A 147 19.58 19.60 1.07
CA SER A 147 19.62 20.51 2.23
C SER A 147 18.77 20.05 3.41
N ASN A 148 19.28 20.21 4.64
CA ASN A 148 18.57 19.86 5.87
C ASN A 148 17.43 20.85 6.17
N ILE A 149 16.28 20.35 6.64
CA ILE A 149 15.24 21.19 7.25
C ILE A 149 15.67 21.61 8.67
N SER A 150 15.54 22.89 9.01
CA SER A 150 15.87 23.36 10.36
C SER A 150 14.79 22.98 11.38
N CYS A 151 15.20 22.57 12.59
CA CYS A 151 14.29 22.20 13.68
C CYS A 151 13.24 23.28 14.02
N ARG A 152 13.59 24.57 13.87
CA ARG A 152 12.71 25.70 14.22
C ARG A 152 11.72 26.09 13.09
N SER A 153 11.72 25.35 11.98
CA SER A 153 10.83 25.64 10.85
C SER A 153 9.42 25.07 11.07
N THR A 154 8.40 25.74 10.53
CA THR A 154 7.04 25.20 10.41
C THR A 154 7.00 23.93 9.57
N THR A 155 7.95 23.77 8.64
CA THR A 155 8.20 22.54 7.88
C THR A 155 8.59 21.37 8.80
N CYS A 156 9.43 21.57 9.80
CA CYS A 156 9.77 20.52 10.78
C CYS A 156 8.55 20.11 11.60
N ASN A 157 7.83 21.09 12.17
CA ASN A 157 6.60 20.87 12.94
C ASN A 157 5.49 20.13 12.15
N SER A 158 5.57 20.15 10.82
CA SER A 158 4.63 19.45 9.92
C SER A 158 4.78 17.93 9.93
N LEU A 159 5.88 17.37 10.44
CA LEU A 159 6.07 15.92 10.55
C LEU A 159 5.05 15.25 11.47
N ALA A 160 4.55 15.95 12.49
CA ALA A 160 3.64 15.37 13.48
C ALA A 160 2.34 14.81 12.86
N SER A 161 1.82 15.42 11.79
CA SER A 161 0.66 14.89 11.04
C SER A 161 1.04 13.77 10.07
N ALA A 162 2.21 13.84 9.43
CA ALA A 162 2.65 12.87 8.42
C ALA A 162 3.24 11.56 9.00
N THR A 163 3.71 11.56 10.25
CA THR A 163 4.29 10.37 10.90
C THR A 163 3.50 9.89 12.12
N GLY A 164 2.69 10.76 12.73
CA GLY A 164 2.08 10.54 14.05
C GLY A 164 3.04 10.75 15.23
N ASN A 165 4.29 11.20 14.99
CA ASN A 165 5.33 11.37 15.99
C ASN A 165 5.81 12.83 16.04
N THR A 166 6.02 13.36 17.26
CA THR A 166 6.68 14.67 17.46
C THR A 166 8.08 14.65 16.85
N PRO A 167 8.46 15.64 16.01
CA PRO A 167 9.79 15.69 15.42
C PRO A 167 10.87 15.96 16.47
N GLY A 168 12.04 15.35 16.28
CA GLY A 168 13.22 15.61 17.09
C GLY A 168 14.11 16.71 16.49
N CYS A 169 15.24 16.98 17.16
CA CYS A 169 16.26 17.89 16.66
C CYS A 169 17.66 17.32 16.92
N SER A 170 18.52 17.34 15.89
CA SER A 170 19.94 16.98 15.99
C SER A 170 20.78 18.20 15.61
N SER A 171 21.41 18.81 16.60
CA SER A 171 22.06 20.14 16.54
C SER A 171 21.13 21.26 16.06
N SER A 172 20.91 21.37 14.75
CA SER A 172 20.01 22.33 14.11
C SER A 172 19.12 21.70 13.03
N ALA A 173 19.33 20.42 12.70
CA ALA A 173 18.62 19.67 11.68
C ALA A 173 17.44 18.89 12.28
N CYS A 174 16.28 19.02 11.65
CA CYS A 174 15.03 18.38 12.03
C CYS A 174 15.15 16.85 11.90
N VAL A 175 14.75 16.12 12.95
CA VAL A 175 14.76 14.65 12.95
C VAL A 175 13.34 14.15 12.76
N TYR A 176 13.13 13.28 11.77
CA TYR A 176 11.88 12.53 11.62
C TYR A 176 12.04 11.12 12.19
N GLY A 177 10.91 10.53 12.59
CA GLY A 177 10.79 9.12 12.90
C GLY A 177 9.42 8.59 12.46
N ILE A 178 9.38 7.44 11.79
CA ILE A 178 8.16 6.78 11.33
C ILE A 178 8.19 5.28 11.66
N GLN A 179 7.02 4.72 11.99
CA GLN A 179 6.84 3.38 12.56
C GLN A 179 5.50 2.76 12.11
N TYR A 180 5.42 1.41 12.09
CA TYR A 180 4.35 0.64 11.43
C TYR A 180 3.68 -0.47 12.37
N GLY A 181 3.55 -1.79 12.09
CA GLY A 181 2.83 -2.89 12.87
C GLY A 181 3.20 -4.23 13.72
N ASP A 182 4.22 -5.16 14.00
CA ASP A 182 5.62 -5.82 13.86
C ASP A 182 6.98 -5.37 14.51
N SER A 183 7.87 -4.56 13.90
CA SER A 183 8.84 -3.61 14.51
C SER A 183 9.50 -2.60 13.54
N SER A 184 9.17 -2.61 12.25
CA SER A 184 9.80 -1.75 11.23
C SER A 184 9.73 -0.24 11.52
N PHE A 185 10.86 0.47 11.32
CA PHE A 185 10.94 1.92 11.47
C PHE A 185 11.99 2.56 10.55
N SER A 186 11.88 3.87 10.37
CA SER A 186 12.96 4.72 9.83
C SER A 186 13.08 6.01 10.66
N VAL A 187 14.31 6.36 11.03
CA VAL A 187 14.67 7.56 11.79
C VAL A 187 15.89 8.21 11.13
N GLY A 188 15.87 9.54 10.99
CA GLY A 188 16.98 10.28 10.39
C GLY A 188 16.66 11.77 10.21
N ILE A 189 17.38 12.44 9.32
CA ILE A 189 17.18 13.86 9.06
C ILE A 189 16.06 14.09 8.06
N PHE A 190 15.20 15.07 8.34
CA PHE A 190 14.22 15.56 7.38
C PHE A 190 14.85 16.63 6.50
N ALA A 191 14.74 16.46 5.18
CA ALA A 191 15.54 17.19 4.21
C ALA A 191 14.76 17.55 2.95
N LYS A 192 15.35 18.44 2.15
CA LYS A 192 15.00 18.73 0.76
C LYS A 192 15.99 18.06 -0.18
N GLU A 193 15.51 17.62 -1.33
CA GLU A 193 16.33 17.16 -2.44
C GLU A 193 15.57 17.29 -3.77
N LYS A 194 16.28 17.22 -4.90
CA LYS A 194 15.71 17.10 -6.23
C LYS A 194 15.18 15.68 -6.47
N LEU A 195 13.87 15.56 -6.63
CA LEU A 195 13.18 14.34 -7.04
C LEU A 195 12.98 14.32 -8.57
N THR A 196 13.17 13.17 -9.19
CA THR A 196 12.91 12.93 -10.63
C THR A 196 11.94 11.76 -10.76
N LEU A 197 10.69 12.04 -11.11
CA LEU A 197 9.66 11.00 -11.30
C LEU A 197 9.67 10.43 -12.72
N THR A 198 9.93 11.23 -13.74
CA THR A 198 10.12 10.73 -15.12
C THR A 198 11.24 11.50 -15.81
N SER A 199 11.54 11.16 -17.07
CA SER A 199 12.50 11.87 -17.91
C SER A 199 12.17 13.35 -18.15
N THR A 200 10.94 13.80 -17.90
CA THR A 200 10.52 15.22 -18.00
C THR A 200 10.05 15.82 -16.68
N ASP A 201 9.84 15.00 -15.64
CA ASP A 201 9.10 15.40 -14.46
C ASP A 201 10.03 15.42 -13.23
N VAL A 202 10.75 16.54 -13.11
CA VAL A 202 11.67 16.86 -12.01
C VAL A 202 11.01 17.86 -11.06
N PHE A 203 11.24 17.70 -9.76
CA PHE A 203 10.76 18.54 -8.68
C PHE A 203 11.93 18.87 -7.75
N ASP A 204 12.41 20.11 -7.80
CA ASP A 204 13.35 20.65 -6.82
C ASP A 204 12.67 20.84 -5.45
N ASP A 205 13.47 20.96 -4.39
CA ASP A 205 13.01 21.22 -3.02
C ASP A 205 12.02 20.17 -2.43
N PHE A 206 11.97 18.96 -2.98
CA PHE A 206 11.09 17.88 -2.51
C PHE A 206 11.48 17.42 -1.10
N LEU A 207 10.52 17.47 -0.18
CA LEU A 207 10.67 17.13 1.23
C LEU A 207 10.61 15.62 1.42
N PHE A 208 11.67 15.04 2.00
CA PHE A 208 11.79 13.60 2.21
C PHE A 208 12.51 13.26 3.51
N GLY A 209 12.30 12.04 3.99
CA GLY A 209 13.07 11.46 5.08
C GLY A 209 14.40 10.87 4.59
N CYS A 210 15.51 11.33 5.17
CA CYS A 210 16.85 10.81 4.91
C CYS A 210 17.26 9.89 6.08
N GLY A 211 16.91 8.61 6.00
CA GLY A 211 16.91 7.66 7.12
C GLY A 211 18.29 7.08 7.46
N GLN A 212 18.78 7.33 8.67
CA GLN A 212 20.12 6.94 9.13
C GLN A 212 20.11 5.83 10.20
N ASN A 213 18.92 5.44 10.65
CA ASN A 213 18.67 4.27 11.48
C ASN A 213 17.34 3.67 11.01
N ASN A 214 17.40 2.55 10.28
CA ASN A 214 16.26 1.89 9.65
C ASN A 214 16.36 0.39 9.85
N GLN A 215 15.33 -0.22 10.44
CA GLN A 215 15.25 -1.66 10.67
C GLN A 215 13.85 -2.14 10.27
N GLY A 216 13.73 -3.38 9.78
CA GLY A 216 12.43 -3.96 9.44
C GLY A 216 12.37 -4.62 8.06
N LEU A 217 11.14 -4.94 7.63
CA LEU A 217 10.88 -5.87 6.52
C LEU A 217 10.85 -5.21 5.13
N PHE A 218 11.65 -4.16 4.96
CA PHE A 218 11.81 -3.44 3.71
C PHE A 218 12.41 -4.29 2.59
N GLY A 219 13.28 -5.25 2.94
CA GLY A 219 14.07 -6.02 1.97
C GLY A 219 15.01 -5.10 1.17
N GLY A 220 15.31 -5.46 -0.07
CA GLY A 220 16.21 -4.72 -0.95
C GLY A 220 15.76 -3.31 -1.35
N ALA A 221 14.54 -2.86 -1.00
CA ALA A 221 14.03 -1.54 -1.38
C ALA A 221 14.77 -0.42 -0.65
N ALA A 222 15.13 0.67 -1.35
CA ALA A 222 15.84 1.81 -0.77
C ALA A 222 15.03 2.57 0.30
N GLY A 223 13.70 2.41 0.30
CA GLY A 223 12.77 3.05 1.23
C GLY A 223 11.33 2.94 0.73
N LEU A 224 10.56 4.02 0.87
CA LEU A 224 9.12 4.05 0.61
C LEU A 224 8.68 5.38 -0.01
N ILE A 225 7.78 5.33 -0.99
CA ILE A 225 7.10 6.50 -1.58
C ILE A 225 5.71 6.66 -0.93
N GLY A 226 5.53 7.77 -0.24
CA GLY A 226 4.32 8.07 0.52
C GLY A 226 3.28 8.81 -0.32
N LEU A 227 2.13 8.17 -0.50
CA LEU A 227 1.03 8.61 -1.36
C LEU A 227 -0.25 9.00 -0.61
N GLY A 228 -0.17 9.18 0.72
CA GLY A 228 -1.27 9.64 1.58
C GLY A 228 -1.77 11.08 1.32
N ARG A 229 -2.65 11.60 2.18
CA ARG A 229 -3.32 12.91 1.98
C ARG A 229 -2.64 14.11 2.67
N ASP A 230 -1.67 13.90 3.57
CA ASP A 230 -0.99 15.00 4.27
C ASP A 230 -0.24 15.94 3.29
N LYS A 231 0.03 17.18 3.71
CA LYS A 231 0.79 18.17 2.95
C LYS A 231 2.22 17.74 2.59
N LEU A 232 2.83 16.85 3.38
CA LEU A 232 4.16 16.27 3.13
C LEU A 232 4.11 15.05 2.18
N SER A 233 2.93 14.56 1.80
CA SER A 233 2.83 13.46 0.84
C SER A 233 3.20 13.87 -0.58
N LEU A 234 3.65 12.90 -1.38
CA LEU A 234 4.06 13.19 -2.75
C LEU A 234 2.93 13.75 -3.64
N PRO A 235 1.67 13.27 -3.58
CA PRO A 235 0.54 13.89 -4.26
C PRO A 235 0.30 15.35 -3.83
N SER A 236 0.57 15.70 -2.57
CA SER A 236 0.46 17.07 -2.07
C SER A 236 1.61 17.98 -2.52
N GLN A 237 2.85 17.50 -2.43
CA GLN A 237 4.03 18.30 -2.81
C GLN A 237 4.07 18.58 -4.33
N THR A 238 3.66 17.60 -5.14
CA THR A 238 3.61 17.72 -6.61
C THR A 238 2.31 18.36 -7.13
N ALA A 239 1.42 18.82 -6.23
CA ALA A 239 0.08 19.29 -6.57
C ALA A 239 0.03 20.51 -7.50
N SER A 240 1.08 21.32 -7.56
CA SER A 240 1.19 22.44 -8.51
C SER A 240 1.04 21.97 -9.96
N LYS A 241 1.68 20.85 -10.31
CA LYS A 241 1.64 20.20 -11.63
C LYS A 241 0.47 19.21 -11.74
N TYR A 242 0.36 18.26 -10.81
CA TYR A 242 -0.57 17.13 -10.92
C TYR A 242 -1.93 17.31 -10.23
N LYS A 243 -2.19 18.43 -9.55
CA LYS A 243 -3.48 18.75 -8.89
C LYS A 243 -3.97 17.71 -7.87
N LYS A 244 -3.04 17.09 -7.11
CA LYS A 244 -3.30 15.93 -6.23
C LYS A 244 -4.00 14.75 -6.93
N TYR A 245 -3.85 14.65 -8.25
CA TYR A 245 -4.48 13.64 -9.08
C TYR A 245 -3.44 12.58 -9.46
N PHE A 246 -3.76 11.30 -9.24
CA PHE A 246 -2.93 10.18 -9.69
C PHE A 246 -3.79 8.94 -9.94
N SER A 247 -3.28 7.98 -10.70
CA SER A 247 -3.90 6.67 -10.84
C SER A 247 -2.86 5.56 -10.89
N TYR A 248 -3.24 4.36 -10.51
CA TYR A 248 -2.38 3.19 -10.64
C TYR A 248 -3.16 1.97 -11.10
N CYS A 249 -2.42 0.96 -11.55
CA CYS A 249 -2.92 -0.39 -11.66
C CYS A 249 -1.86 -1.37 -11.14
N LEU A 250 -2.28 -2.32 -10.29
CA LEU A 250 -1.40 -3.35 -9.73
C LEU A 250 -1.48 -4.62 -10.60
N PRO A 251 -0.35 -5.20 -11.01
CA PRO A 251 -0.36 -6.34 -11.93
C PRO A 251 -1.02 -7.59 -11.34
N SER A 252 -1.59 -8.43 -12.22
CA SER A 252 -2.32 -9.64 -11.83
C SER A 252 -1.40 -10.76 -11.33
N SER A 253 -0.11 -10.71 -11.68
CA SER A 253 0.91 -11.69 -11.34
C SER A 253 2.24 -11.02 -10.95
N ALA A 254 3.15 -11.79 -10.35
CA ALA A 254 4.49 -11.32 -10.03
C ALA A 254 5.42 -11.21 -11.25
N SER A 255 5.09 -11.93 -12.35
CA SER A 255 5.76 -11.84 -13.65
C SER A 255 5.14 -10.79 -14.57
N SER A 256 4.12 -10.06 -14.11
CA SER A 256 3.40 -9.05 -14.90
C SER A 256 3.64 -7.66 -14.31
N THR A 257 3.25 -6.62 -15.06
CA THR A 257 3.62 -5.23 -14.75
C THR A 257 2.41 -4.30 -14.76
N GLY A 258 2.47 -3.28 -13.90
CA GLY A 258 1.47 -2.23 -13.78
C GLY A 258 2.09 -0.85 -13.91
N PHE A 259 1.33 0.17 -13.48
CA PHE A 259 1.76 1.56 -13.56
C PHE A 259 1.32 2.39 -12.36
N LEU A 260 1.99 3.53 -12.17
CA LEU A 260 1.58 4.65 -11.33
C LEU A 260 1.73 5.92 -12.16
N SER A 261 0.61 6.55 -12.54
CA SER A 261 0.57 7.74 -13.39
C SER A 261 0.11 8.95 -12.59
N PHE A 262 0.76 10.09 -12.76
CA PHE A 262 0.42 11.34 -12.10
C PHE A 262 -0.25 12.34 -13.05
N GLY A 263 -1.18 13.15 -12.51
CA GLY A 263 -2.06 14.00 -13.30
C GLY A 263 -3.14 13.22 -14.05
N TYR A 264 -3.87 13.90 -14.94
CA TYR A 264 -5.02 13.35 -15.67
C TYR A 264 -4.67 12.40 -16.84
N GLY A 265 -3.38 12.14 -17.09
CA GLY A 265 -2.93 11.28 -18.18
C GLY A 265 -3.19 9.80 -17.92
N GLY A 266 -3.50 9.04 -18.98
CA GLY A 266 -3.72 7.58 -18.91
C GLY A 266 -5.03 7.14 -18.23
N VAL A 267 -5.92 8.06 -17.85
CA VAL A 267 -7.19 7.74 -17.18
C VAL A 267 -8.19 7.10 -18.17
N SER A 268 -8.69 5.91 -17.85
CA SER A 268 -9.69 5.23 -18.66
C SER A 268 -11.04 5.97 -18.65
N LYS A 269 -11.64 6.12 -19.85
CA LYS A 269 -12.99 6.68 -20.02
C LYS A 269 -14.13 5.88 -19.36
N PHE A 270 -13.82 4.70 -18.82
CA PHE A 270 -14.77 3.82 -18.13
C PHE A 270 -14.70 3.93 -16.60
N VAL A 271 -13.88 4.84 -16.06
CA VAL A 271 -13.73 5.05 -14.61
C VAL A 271 -15.03 5.56 -14.00
N LYS A 272 -15.54 4.84 -12.99
CA LYS A 272 -16.68 5.23 -12.16
C LYS A 272 -16.17 5.80 -10.84
N PHE A 273 -16.61 7.00 -10.46
CA PHE A 273 -16.16 7.70 -9.25
C PHE A 273 -17.15 7.58 -8.10
N THR A 274 -16.64 7.17 -6.93
CA THR A 274 -17.28 7.32 -5.61
C THR A 274 -16.64 8.51 -4.86
N THR A 275 -17.28 8.99 -3.80
CA THR A 275 -16.75 10.04 -2.93
C THR A 275 -15.63 9.49 -2.03
N LEU A 276 -14.57 10.28 -1.82
CA LEU A 276 -13.58 10.04 -0.76
C LEU A 276 -14.10 10.60 0.55
N THR A 277 -14.19 9.76 1.57
CA THR A 277 -14.58 10.15 2.93
C THR A 277 -13.36 10.34 3.86
N THR A 278 -13.61 10.85 5.05
CA THR A 278 -12.61 11.13 6.08
C THR A 278 -13.13 10.57 7.40
N LEU A 279 -12.50 9.53 7.93
CA LEU A 279 -13.03 8.76 9.06
C LEU A 279 -12.89 9.50 10.40
N SER A 280 -11.83 10.31 10.54
CA SER A 280 -11.54 11.10 11.73
C SER A 280 -10.75 12.36 11.36
N GLN A 281 -10.81 13.40 12.21
CA GLN A 281 -10.02 14.61 11.98
C GLN A 281 -8.52 14.31 12.15
N GLY A 282 -7.73 14.71 11.16
CA GLY A 282 -6.28 14.45 11.12
C GLY A 282 -5.87 13.12 10.47
N ALA A 283 -6.80 12.21 10.17
CA ALA A 283 -6.46 11.00 9.42
C ALA A 283 -6.19 11.30 7.94
N SER A 284 -4.98 10.96 7.48
CA SER A 284 -4.53 11.10 6.09
C SER A 284 -4.94 9.95 5.17
N PHE A 285 -5.62 8.92 5.68
CA PHE A 285 -6.10 7.79 4.90
C PHE A 285 -7.20 8.19 3.90
N TYR A 286 -7.30 7.42 2.81
CA TYR A 286 -8.36 7.55 1.82
C TYR A 286 -9.60 6.74 2.23
N GLY A 287 -10.57 7.42 2.86
CA GLY A 287 -11.84 6.82 3.25
C GLY A 287 -12.74 6.52 2.05
N ILE A 288 -13.48 5.42 2.14
CA ILE A 288 -14.43 4.93 1.12
C ILE A 288 -15.67 4.35 1.81
N ASP A 289 -16.85 4.56 1.24
CA ASP A 289 -18.09 4.01 1.81
C ASP A 289 -18.45 2.70 1.10
N ILE A 290 -18.26 1.56 1.75
CA ILE A 290 -18.78 0.28 1.25
C ILE A 290 -20.28 0.21 1.59
N VAL A 291 -21.14 -0.11 0.61
CA VAL A 291 -22.61 -0.18 0.74
C VAL A 291 -23.19 -1.54 0.33
N GLY A 292 -22.34 -2.57 0.32
CA GLY A 292 -22.72 -3.96 0.12
C GLY A 292 -21.72 -4.75 -0.71
N ILE A 293 -21.96 -6.06 -0.76
CA ILE A 293 -21.15 -7.04 -1.49
C ILE A 293 -22.10 -8.00 -2.22
N SER A 294 -21.73 -8.49 -3.39
CA SER A 294 -22.40 -9.61 -4.05
C SER A 294 -21.46 -10.81 -4.21
N VAL A 295 -22.03 -12.01 -4.20
CA VAL A 295 -21.32 -13.28 -4.46
C VAL A 295 -22.17 -14.11 -5.41
N GLY A 296 -21.60 -14.57 -6.53
CA GLY A 296 -22.33 -15.30 -7.58
C GLY A 296 -23.43 -14.48 -8.26
N GLY A 297 -23.36 -13.15 -8.21
CA GLY A 297 -24.41 -12.23 -8.71
C GLY A 297 -25.53 -11.93 -7.70
N LYS A 298 -25.63 -12.67 -6.58
CA LYS A 298 -26.55 -12.38 -5.48
C LYS A 298 -25.95 -11.27 -4.59
N LYS A 299 -26.58 -10.10 -4.50
CA LYS A 299 -26.25 -9.11 -3.45
C LYS A 299 -26.60 -9.70 -2.08
N LEU A 300 -25.68 -9.60 -1.12
CA LEU A 300 -25.85 -10.17 0.21
C LEU A 300 -26.72 -9.26 1.09
N PRO A 301 -27.60 -9.83 1.96
CA PRO A 301 -28.46 -9.07 2.87
C PRO A 301 -27.67 -8.59 4.11
N ILE A 302 -26.68 -7.73 3.89
CA ILE A 302 -25.87 -7.10 4.95
C ILE A 302 -26.46 -5.71 5.21
N SER A 303 -26.71 -5.36 6.48
CA SER A 303 -27.17 -4.01 6.85
C SER A 303 -26.09 -2.97 6.52
N ALA A 304 -26.50 -1.80 6.02
CA ALA A 304 -25.58 -0.68 5.79
C ALA A 304 -24.83 -0.27 7.07
N SER A 305 -25.47 -0.41 8.23
CA SER A 305 -24.88 -0.10 9.55
C SER A 305 -23.60 -0.88 9.85
N VAL A 306 -23.45 -2.10 9.29
CA VAL A 306 -22.25 -2.94 9.46
C VAL A 306 -21.03 -2.30 8.80
N PHE A 307 -21.22 -1.62 7.66
CA PHE A 307 -20.12 -0.95 6.97
C PHE A 307 -19.85 0.47 7.52
N THR A 308 -20.88 1.16 8.01
CA THR A 308 -20.72 2.52 8.56
C THR A 308 -20.26 2.55 10.02
N ALA A 309 -20.23 1.42 10.73
CA ALA A 309 -19.81 1.36 12.13
C ALA A 309 -18.33 1.71 12.32
N GLY A 310 -17.43 1.05 11.60
CA GLY A 310 -16.00 1.41 11.52
C GLY A 310 -15.61 2.23 10.29
N GLY A 311 -16.51 2.36 9.31
CA GLY A 311 -16.18 2.89 7.97
C GLY A 311 -15.24 1.96 7.20
N ALA A 312 -14.71 2.44 6.08
CA ALA A 312 -13.64 1.74 5.36
C ALA A 312 -12.61 2.69 4.73
N ILE A 313 -11.42 2.17 4.42
CA ILE A 313 -10.36 2.84 3.65
C ILE A 313 -9.90 1.98 2.47
N ILE A 314 -9.23 2.60 1.48
CA ILE A 314 -8.42 1.90 0.49
C ILE A 314 -6.93 1.96 0.87
N ASP A 315 -6.21 0.85 0.75
CA ASP A 315 -4.78 0.79 1.05
C ASP A 315 -4.00 -0.16 0.12
N SER A 316 -2.90 0.32 -0.48
CA SER A 316 -1.99 -0.49 -1.28
C SER A 316 -1.01 -1.32 -0.44
N GLY A 317 -0.75 -0.96 0.81
CA GLY A 317 0.18 -1.70 1.68
C GLY A 317 -0.44 -2.93 2.36
N THR A 318 -1.75 -2.92 2.65
CA THR A 318 -2.50 -4.10 3.09
C THR A 318 -2.73 -5.08 1.94
N VAL A 319 -2.45 -6.37 2.16
CA VAL A 319 -2.55 -7.46 1.18
C VAL A 319 -3.99 -7.86 0.91
N ILE A 320 -4.73 -8.14 1.99
CA ILE A 320 -6.01 -8.83 1.97
C ILE A 320 -7.11 -7.88 2.45
N THR A 321 -8.23 -7.82 1.73
CA THR A 321 -9.36 -6.99 2.15
C THR A 321 -9.88 -7.45 3.51
N ARG A 322 -9.94 -6.49 4.44
CA ARG A 322 -10.56 -6.64 5.76
C ARG A 322 -12.00 -6.16 5.72
N LEU A 323 -12.89 -6.96 6.29
CA LEU A 323 -14.31 -6.65 6.44
C LEU A 323 -14.75 -6.77 7.90
N PRO A 324 -15.75 -6.00 8.33
CA PRO A 324 -16.50 -6.27 9.56
C PRO A 324 -16.89 -7.76 9.66
N PRO A 325 -16.72 -8.44 10.81
CA PRO A 325 -17.05 -9.86 11.02
C PRO A 325 -18.42 -10.29 10.46
N THR A 326 -19.46 -9.46 10.60
CA THR A 326 -20.80 -9.76 10.07
C THR A 326 -20.79 -9.77 8.53
N ALA A 327 -20.13 -8.80 7.90
CA ALA A 327 -20.00 -8.74 6.45
C ALA A 327 -19.11 -9.87 5.89
N TYR A 328 -18.02 -10.20 6.60
CA TYR A 328 -17.15 -11.32 6.25
C TYR A 328 -17.89 -12.67 6.31
N THR A 329 -18.64 -12.91 7.40
CA THR A 329 -19.38 -14.15 7.62
C THR A 329 -20.45 -14.37 6.55
N ALA A 330 -21.13 -13.31 6.11
CA ALA A 330 -22.09 -13.40 5.00
C ALA A 330 -21.39 -13.75 3.66
N LEU A 331 -20.24 -13.12 3.38
CA LEU A 331 -19.44 -13.34 2.17
C LEU A 331 -18.88 -14.78 2.12
N SER A 332 -18.15 -15.21 3.15
CA SER A 332 -17.54 -16.53 3.21
C SER A 332 -18.58 -17.65 3.21
N SER A 333 -19.78 -17.42 3.75
CA SER A 333 -20.84 -18.44 3.76
C SER A 333 -21.50 -18.66 2.39
N GLU A 334 -21.86 -17.61 1.65
CA GLU A 334 -22.39 -17.78 0.28
C GLU A 334 -21.27 -18.28 -0.67
N PHE A 335 -20.02 -17.84 -0.47
CA PHE A 335 -18.88 -18.35 -1.24
C PHE A 335 -18.67 -19.85 -0.99
N ARG A 336 -18.63 -20.31 0.27
CA ARG A 336 -18.48 -21.73 0.62
C ARG A 336 -19.60 -22.60 0.07
N LYS A 337 -20.84 -22.09 0.06
CA LYS A 337 -22.01 -22.76 -0.54
C LYS A 337 -21.84 -22.96 -2.05
N LEU A 338 -21.41 -21.95 -2.80
CA LEU A 338 -21.23 -22.04 -4.26
C LEU A 338 -19.95 -22.83 -4.66
N MET A 339 -18.96 -22.89 -3.78
CA MET A 339 -17.73 -23.69 -3.92
C MET A 339 -17.85 -25.13 -3.38
N SER A 340 -19.03 -25.56 -2.94
CA SER A 340 -19.26 -26.84 -2.23
C SER A 340 -18.82 -28.12 -2.95
N ARG A 341 -18.65 -28.09 -4.28
CA ARG A 341 -18.11 -29.21 -5.08
C ARG A 341 -16.60 -29.41 -4.97
N TYR A 342 -15.87 -28.45 -4.38
CA TYR A 342 -14.42 -28.51 -4.23
C TYR A 342 -14.03 -28.93 -2.80
N PRO A 343 -13.05 -29.83 -2.63
CA PRO A 343 -12.62 -30.26 -1.31
C PRO A 343 -11.92 -29.11 -0.57
N LYS A 344 -12.17 -29.01 0.73
CA LYS A 344 -11.53 -28.00 1.59
C LYS A 344 -10.06 -28.36 1.82
N ALA A 345 -9.21 -27.35 1.85
CA ALA A 345 -7.84 -27.45 2.36
C ALA A 345 -7.75 -26.87 3.79
N GLN A 346 -6.60 -27.03 4.44
CA GLN A 346 -6.34 -26.37 5.72
C GLN A 346 -6.25 -24.84 5.55
N PRO A 347 -6.64 -24.05 6.57
CA PRO A 347 -6.39 -22.60 6.62
C PRO A 347 -4.91 -22.23 6.45
N ILE A 348 -4.64 -20.98 6.05
CA ILE A 348 -3.29 -20.38 6.11
C ILE A 348 -3.35 -19.01 6.76
N SER A 349 -2.66 -18.86 7.90
CA SER A 349 -2.71 -17.64 8.72
C SER A 349 -4.18 -17.24 8.97
N ILE A 350 -4.59 -16.04 8.55
CA ILE A 350 -5.96 -15.51 8.66
C ILE A 350 -6.97 -16.01 7.63
N LEU A 351 -6.57 -16.79 6.63
CA LEU A 351 -7.48 -17.21 5.56
C LEU A 351 -8.12 -18.56 5.93
N ASP A 352 -9.40 -18.52 6.34
CA ASP A 352 -10.14 -19.69 6.84
C ASP A 352 -10.77 -20.57 5.76
N THR A 353 -11.03 -19.99 4.58
CA THR A 353 -11.86 -20.58 3.52
C THR A 353 -10.95 -21.02 2.37
N CYS A 354 -10.31 -22.18 2.57
CA CYS A 354 -9.31 -22.76 1.67
C CYS A 354 -9.79 -24.05 0.98
N TYR A 355 -9.25 -24.31 -0.21
CA TYR A 355 -9.60 -25.41 -1.10
C TYR A 355 -8.37 -26.09 -1.70
N ASP A 356 -8.49 -27.39 -1.98
CA ASP A 356 -7.53 -28.18 -2.74
C ASP A 356 -8.05 -28.36 -4.18
N PHE A 357 -7.26 -27.89 -5.15
CA PHE A 357 -7.56 -27.99 -6.58
C PHE A 357 -6.65 -28.97 -7.33
N THR A 358 -5.82 -29.76 -6.65
CA THR A 358 -4.89 -30.74 -7.28
C THR A 358 -5.56 -31.69 -8.28
N LYS A 359 -6.83 -32.06 -8.04
CA LYS A 359 -7.61 -32.98 -8.87
C LYS A 359 -8.48 -32.30 -9.93
N PHE A 360 -8.33 -30.98 -10.15
CA PHE A 360 -9.21 -30.19 -11.00
C PHE A 360 -8.44 -29.45 -12.11
N SER A 361 -8.73 -29.81 -13.37
CA SER A 361 -8.17 -29.13 -14.55
C SER A 361 -8.76 -27.74 -14.80
N SER A 362 -9.88 -27.41 -14.17
CA SER A 362 -10.51 -26.09 -14.19
C SER A 362 -11.33 -25.84 -12.93
N VAL A 363 -11.34 -24.58 -12.48
CA VAL A 363 -12.06 -24.13 -11.27
C VAL A 363 -13.01 -23.00 -11.64
N SER A 364 -14.29 -23.17 -11.33
CA SER A 364 -15.34 -22.18 -11.56
C SER A 364 -15.56 -21.39 -10.26
N VAL A 365 -14.94 -20.21 -10.20
CA VAL A 365 -14.95 -19.33 -9.03
C VAL A 365 -16.17 -18.39 -9.08
N PRO A 366 -16.99 -18.28 -8.02
CA PRO A 366 -18.05 -17.29 -7.94
C PRO A 366 -17.52 -15.86 -8.12
N LYS A 367 -18.13 -15.07 -9.00
CA LYS A 367 -17.85 -13.63 -9.10
C LYS A 367 -18.17 -12.94 -7.77
N ILE A 368 -17.32 -12.01 -7.36
CA ILE A 368 -17.56 -11.12 -6.22
C ILE A 368 -17.52 -9.68 -6.73
N SER A 369 -18.47 -8.85 -6.31
CA SER A 369 -18.42 -7.39 -6.51
C SER A 369 -18.56 -6.68 -5.18
N ILE A 370 -17.83 -5.58 -5.00
CA ILE A 370 -18.02 -4.63 -3.90
C ILE A 370 -18.78 -3.42 -4.45
N PHE A 371 -19.75 -2.92 -3.68
CA PHE A 371 -20.55 -1.75 -4.02
C PHE A 371 -20.12 -0.59 -3.12
N PHE A 372 -19.86 0.57 -3.71
CA PHE A 372 -19.53 1.81 -3.01
C PHE A 372 -20.65 2.86 -3.12
N SER A 373 -20.59 3.91 -2.31
CA SER A 373 -21.53 5.05 -2.40
C SER A 373 -21.52 5.69 -3.81
N GLY A 374 -22.59 6.39 -4.15
CA GLY A 374 -22.82 6.86 -5.53
C GLY A 374 -23.19 5.77 -6.54
N GLY A 375 -23.38 4.52 -6.12
CA GLY A 375 -23.83 3.42 -6.99
C GLY A 375 -22.70 2.75 -7.78
N VAL A 376 -21.45 2.90 -7.34
CA VAL A 376 -20.28 2.32 -8.01
C VAL A 376 -20.13 0.84 -7.65
N GLU A 377 -20.46 -0.05 -8.58
CA GLU A 377 -20.07 -1.46 -8.50
C GLU A 377 -18.64 -1.66 -9.04
N VAL A 378 -17.80 -2.31 -8.25
CA VAL A 378 -16.45 -2.78 -8.62
C VAL A 378 -16.44 -4.31 -8.58
N PRO A 379 -16.50 -5.00 -9.73
CA PRO A 379 -16.33 -6.44 -9.79
C PRO A 379 -14.85 -6.80 -9.59
N ILE A 380 -14.59 -7.74 -8.68
CA ILE A 380 -13.23 -8.17 -8.33
C ILE A 380 -12.75 -9.20 -9.35
N ALA A 381 -11.56 -8.99 -9.90
CA ALA A 381 -10.93 -9.94 -10.82
C ALA A 381 -10.64 -11.28 -10.12
N ALA A 382 -10.62 -12.39 -10.86
CA ALA A 382 -10.40 -13.73 -10.26
C ALA A 382 -9.10 -13.84 -9.43
N LYS A 383 -8.04 -13.13 -9.87
CA LYS A 383 -6.73 -12.99 -9.18
C LYS A 383 -6.78 -12.16 -7.87
N GLY A 384 -7.91 -11.48 -7.63
CA GLY A 384 -8.26 -10.79 -6.40
C GLY A 384 -9.37 -11.45 -5.59
N ILE A 385 -9.99 -12.52 -6.09
CA ILE A 385 -10.95 -13.34 -5.32
C ILE A 385 -10.20 -14.47 -4.59
N LEU A 386 -9.17 -15.03 -5.20
CA LEU A 386 -8.39 -16.14 -4.65
C LEU A 386 -6.93 -15.76 -4.38
N TYR A 387 -6.44 -16.19 -3.22
CA TYR A 387 -5.05 -16.14 -2.79
C TYR A 387 -4.47 -17.55 -2.87
N VAL A 388 -3.42 -17.74 -3.67
CA VAL A 388 -2.79 -19.04 -3.93
C VAL A 388 -1.52 -19.14 -3.10
N ASN A 389 -1.44 -20.12 -2.18
CA ASN A 389 -0.16 -20.57 -1.62
C ASN A 389 0.39 -21.73 -2.46
N THR A 390 -0.43 -22.76 -2.66
CA THR A 390 -0.15 -23.89 -3.56
C THR A 390 -1.43 -24.30 -4.29
N ILE A 391 -1.34 -25.18 -5.29
CA ILE A 391 -2.55 -25.74 -5.93
C ILE A 391 -3.40 -26.61 -4.96
N SER A 392 -2.79 -27.12 -3.89
CA SER A 392 -3.47 -27.84 -2.79
C SER A 392 -3.96 -26.93 -1.65
N GLN A 393 -3.66 -25.64 -1.69
CA GLN A 393 -4.09 -24.66 -0.69
C GLN A 393 -4.32 -23.29 -1.36
N VAL A 394 -5.50 -23.14 -1.94
CA VAL A 394 -5.99 -21.88 -2.52
C VAL A 394 -7.17 -21.37 -1.70
N CYS A 395 -7.07 -20.13 -1.23
CA CYS A 395 -8.00 -19.57 -0.25
C CYS A 395 -8.75 -18.36 -0.79
N LEU A 396 -9.95 -18.12 -0.25
CA LEU A 396 -10.68 -16.86 -0.43
C LEU A 396 -9.83 -15.70 0.09
N ALA A 397 -9.57 -14.70 -0.75
CA ALA A 397 -8.64 -13.60 -0.48
C ALA A 397 -9.21 -12.49 0.42
N PHE A 398 -10.02 -12.84 1.41
CA PHE A 398 -10.70 -11.91 2.33
C PHE A 398 -10.54 -12.43 3.77
N ALA A 399 -10.51 -11.52 4.74
CA ALA A 399 -10.50 -11.84 6.16
C ALA A 399 -11.43 -10.92 6.96
N GLY A 400 -11.92 -11.40 8.09
CA GLY A 400 -12.61 -10.56 9.08
C GLY A 400 -11.64 -9.65 9.84
N ASN A 401 -12.15 -8.53 10.33
CA ASN A 401 -11.65 -7.85 11.53
C ASN A 401 -11.99 -8.67 12.79
N THR A 402 -11.69 -8.13 13.98
CA THR A 402 -12.11 -8.73 15.27
C THR A 402 -13.47 -8.22 15.75
N ASP A 403 -13.83 -6.98 15.40
CA ASP A 403 -15.13 -6.36 15.72
C ASP A 403 -15.75 -5.65 14.49
N ASP A 404 -17.08 -5.46 14.46
CA ASP A 404 -17.77 -4.75 13.36
C ASP A 404 -17.51 -3.23 13.38
N THR A 405 -17.05 -2.66 14.51
CA THR A 405 -16.64 -1.26 14.65
C THR A 405 -15.19 -0.99 14.22
N GLU A 406 -14.39 -2.03 13.96
CA GLU A 406 -13.05 -1.86 13.38
C GLU A 406 -13.15 -1.53 11.88
N VAL A 407 -12.38 -0.53 11.44
CA VAL A 407 -12.39 -0.04 10.04
C VAL A 407 -12.09 -1.16 9.03
N GLY A 408 -12.93 -1.25 7.99
CA GLY A 408 -12.71 -2.12 6.84
C GLY A 408 -11.59 -1.59 5.93
N ILE A 409 -10.85 -2.47 5.26
CA ILE A 409 -9.71 -2.06 4.42
C ILE A 409 -9.80 -2.78 3.09
N PHE A 410 -9.96 -2.05 1.99
CA PHE A 410 -9.92 -2.60 0.64
C PHE A 410 -8.46 -2.78 0.20
N GLY A 411 -7.95 -4.01 0.29
CA GLY A 411 -6.54 -4.35 0.16
C GLY A 411 -6.05 -4.63 -1.27
N ASN A 412 -4.72 -4.63 -1.44
CA ASN A 412 -4.03 -4.66 -2.73
C ASN A 412 -4.34 -5.89 -3.59
N THR A 413 -4.67 -7.04 -2.99
CA THR A 413 -5.06 -8.23 -3.74
C THR A 413 -6.36 -8.01 -4.54
N GLN A 414 -7.32 -7.29 -3.98
CA GLN A 414 -8.58 -6.97 -4.66
C GLN A 414 -8.45 -5.81 -5.66
N GLN A 415 -7.41 -4.98 -5.52
CA GLN A 415 -7.09 -3.88 -6.43
C GLN A 415 -6.37 -4.34 -7.72
N LYS A 416 -5.88 -5.59 -7.78
CA LYS A 416 -5.19 -6.15 -8.95
C LYS A 416 -6.01 -6.01 -10.23
N THR A 417 -5.37 -5.57 -11.31
CA THR A 417 -5.97 -5.25 -12.63
C THR A 417 -6.99 -4.11 -12.67
N LEU A 418 -7.32 -3.48 -11.54
CA LEU A 418 -8.12 -2.25 -11.53
C LEU A 418 -7.23 -1.05 -11.81
N GLN A 419 -7.67 -0.14 -12.68
CA GLN A 419 -7.20 1.23 -12.61
C GLN A 419 -7.93 1.92 -11.46
N VAL A 420 -7.19 2.25 -10.41
CA VAL A 420 -7.66 3.03 -9.26
C VAL A 420 -7.21 4.47 -9.47
N VAL A 421 -8.12 5.43 -9.34
CA VAL A 421 -7.91 6.85 -9.68
C VAL A 421 -8.22 7.74 -8.50
N TYR A 422 -7.25 8.50 -8.02
CA TYR A 422 -7.38 9.39 -6.87
C TYR A 422 -7.52 10.83 -7.37
N ASP A 423 -8.68 11.43 -7.17
CA ASP A 423 -8.94 12.84 -7.42
C ASP A 423 -8.93 13.60 -6.09
N GLY A 424 -7.72 13.97 -5.65
CA GLY A 424 -7.51 14.65 -4.36
C GLY A 424 -8.02 16.10 -4.31
N VAL A 425 -8.46 16.68 -5.43
CA VAL A 425 -9.08 18.02 -5.49
C VAL A 425 -10.60 17.92 -5.63
N GLY A 426 -11.10 17.03 -6.49
CA GLY A 426 -12.54 16.76 -6.62
C GLY A 426 -13.14 15.90 -5.51
N GLY A 427 -12.31 15.36 -4.61
CA GLY A 427 -12.73 14.58 -3.44
C GLY A 427 -13.27 13.20 -3.79
N LYS A 428 -12.68 12.51 -4.78
CA LYS A 428 -13.24 11.28 -5.36
C LYS A 428 -12.20 10.18 -5.55
N LEU A 429 -12.69 8.94 -5.53
CA LEU A 429 -11.95 7.73 -5.88
C LEU A 429 -12.65 7.04 -7.04
N GLY A 430 -11.91 6.80 -8.12
CA GLY A 430 -12.39 6.20 -9.36
C GLY A 430 -11.90 4.76 -9.53
N PHE A 431 -12.74 3.91 -10.10
CA PHE A 431 -12.40 2.54 -10.46
C PHE A 431 -12.76 2.22 -11.92
N ALA A 432 -11.83 1.60 -12.65
CA ALA A 432 -12.11 0.90 -13.91
C ALA A 432 -11.45 -0.49 -13.92
N THR A 433 -12.11 -1.47 -14.53
CA THR A 433 -11.59 -2.84 -14.70
C THR A 433 -10.64 -2.94 -15.89
N GLY A 434 -9.56 -3.71 -15.76
CA GLY A 434 -8.64 -4.00 -16.87
C GLY A 434 -7.68 -2.86 -17.19
N GLY A 435 -7.16 -2.18 -16.17
CA GLY A 435 -6.14 -1.13 -16.35
C GLY A 435 -4.77 -1.69 -16.77
N CYS A 436 -4.46 -2.92 -16.36
CA CYS A 436 -3.18 -3.61 -16.59
C CYS A 436 -3.40 -5.14 -16.47
N THR A 437 -2.37 -5.91 -16.81
CA THR A 437 -2.38 -7.37 -16.96
C THR A 437 -1.79 -8.14 -15.77
#